data_AF-A0A1H5EWV4-F1
#
_entry.id   AF-A0A1H5EWV4-F1
#
_cell.length_a   1.000
_cell.length_b   1.000
_cell.length_c   1.000
_cell.angle_alpha   90.00
_cell.angle_beta   90.00
_cell.angle_gamma   90.00
#
_symmetry.space_group_name_H-M   'P 1'
#
loop_
_entity.id
_entity.type
_entity.pdbx_description
1 polymer ?
#
loop_
_entity_poly.entity_id
_entity_poly.type
_entity_poly.pdbx_seq_one_letter_code
_entity_poly.pdbx_strand_id
1 'polypeptide(L)'
;MRLIHSIDYRRMPWKNGGGVTIEVAIAPDDATLDDFDWRISMAHVATPGPFSRFPGVDRTLAVLSGAGIRLAIGGAPPVTLDLSSPPHAFSGHVETNATLIDGAIDDLNVMSNQARYRHRMTRHQIEETVMIPNGAVAVAIMPRAGGLKLAVGEASAHVADGDTVILDQADLSGNDAISFHRSGLAPAEIYLMIFWPR
;
A
#
# COMPACT_ATOMS: atom_id res chain seq x y z
N MET A 1 14.75 -11.08 0.76
CA MET A 1 14.05 -10.01 1.51
C MET A 1 14.65 -8.70 1.09
N ARG A 2 13.84 -7.74 0.64
CA ARG A 2 14.31 -6.40 0.24
C ARG A 2 13.71 -5.34 1.18
N LEU A 3 14.56 -4.62 1.90
CA LEU A 3 14.16 -3.45 2.68
C LEU A 3 14.33 -2.20 1.81
N ILE A 4 13.30 -1.36 1.77
CA ILE A 4 13.29 -0.07 1.08
C ILE A 4 13.09 1.01 2.14
N HIS A 5 14.08 1.88 2.30
CA HIS A 5 13.98 2.97 3.25
C HIS A 5 13.07 4.08 2.72
N SER A 6 12.25 4.64 3.59
CA SER A 6 11.29 5.70 3.26
C SER A 6 11.93 7.00 2.74
N ILE A 7 13.20 7.22 3.09
CA ILE A 7 14.01 8.31 2.56
C ILE A 7 14.34 8.10 1.07
N ASP A 8 14.44 6.85 0.63
CA ASP A 8 14.81 6.48 -0.75
C ASP A 8 13.60 6.40 -1.69
N TYR A 9 12.37 6.55 -1.16
CA TYR A 9 11.17 6.58 -2.00
C TYR A 9 11.20 7.72 -3.03
N ARG A 10 10.83 7.40 -4.27
CA ARG A 10 10.84 8.36 -5.38
C ARG A 10 9.66 9.31 -5.28
N ARG A 11 9.93 10.61 -5.19
CA ARG A 11 8.89 11.66 -5.06
C ARG A 11 8.65 12.35 -6.39
N MET A 12 7.38 12.45 -6.79
CA MET A 12 6.92 12.99 -8.06
C MET A 12 5.79 14.00 -7.79
N PRO A 13 6.10 15.30 -7.72
CA PRO A 13 5.08 16.34 -7.59
C PRO A 13 4.10 16.31 -8.76
N TRP A 14 2.82 16.51 -8.49
CA TRP A 14 1.81 16.56 -9.53
C TRP A 14 1.93 17.87 -10.33
N LYS A 15 1.71 17.80 -11.64
CA LYS A 15 1.81 18.97 -12.53
C LYS A 15 0.88 20.12 -12.14
N ASN A 16 -0.26 19.81 -11.52
CA ASN A 16 -1.25 20.79 -11.06
C ASN A 16 -0.94 21.37 -9.66
N GLY A 17 0.14 20.94 -9.00
CA GLY A 17 0.47 21.34 -7.64
C GLY A 17 -0.45 20.79 -6.55
N GLY A 18 -1.42 19.94 -6.91
CA GLY A 18 -2.45 19.45 -5.99
C GLY A 18 -2.01 18.33 -5.05
N GLY A 19 -0.76 17.89 -5.17
CA GLY A 19 -0.23 16.77 -4.39
C GLY A 19 1.14 16.29 -4.88
N VAL A 20 1.59 15.21 -4.24
CA VAL A 20 2.86 14.53 -4.56
C VAL A 20 2.60 13.04 -4.49
N THR A 21 3.03 12.31 -5.52
CA THR A 21 3.11 10.84 -5.43
C THR A 21 4.49 10.45 -4.91
N ILE A 22 4.51 9.55 -3.93
CA ILE A 22 5.71 8.95 -3.37
C ILE A 22 5.68 7.48 -3.74
N GLU A 23 6.48 7.09 -4.72
CA GLU A 23 6.57 5.70 -5.17
C GLU A 23 7.44 4.89 -4.21
N VAL A 24 6.85 3.83 -3.68
CA VAL A 24 7.48 2.90 -2.74
C VAL A 24 8.14 1.77 -3.50
N ALA A 25 7.38 1.11 -4.39
CA ALA A 25 7.87 0.05 -5.25
C ALA A 25 6.98 -0.14 -6.47
N ILE A 26 7.57 -0.64 -7.54
CA ILE A 26 6.88 -1.06 -8.76
C ILE A 26 7.50 -2.38 -9.21
N ALA A 27 6.68 -3.26 -9.77
CA ALA A 27 7.13 -4.55 -10.26
C ALA A 27 6.69 -4.78 -11.72
N PRO A 28 7.56 -5.35 -12.56
CA PRO A 28 9.01 -5.52 -12.33
C PRO A 28 9.73 -4.18 -12.07
N ASP A 29 10.96 -4.21 -11.54
CA ASP A 29 11.66 -3.00 -11.07
C ASP A 29 11.91 -1.94 -12.19
N ASP A 30 11.87 -2.36 -13.46
CA ASP A 30 12.01 -1.50 -14.65
C ASP A 30 10.67 -1.08 -15.28
N ALA A 31 9.55 -1.51 -14.69
CA ALA A 31 8.22 -1.19 -15.20
C ALA A 31 7.89 0.30 -15.10
N THR A 32 6.92 0.70 -15.91
CA THR A 32 6.32 2.02 -15.95
C THR A 32 4.87 1.97 -15.48
N LEU A 33 4.19 3.13 -15.45
CA LEU A 33 2.76 3.19 -15.17
C LEU A 33 1.89 2.48 -16.24
N ASP A 34 2.44 2.16 -17.41
CA ASP A 34 1.69 1.57 -18.52
C ASP A 34 1.74 0.03 -18.53
N ASP A 35 2.75 -0.58 -17.89
CA ASP A 35 3.06 -2.02 -18.04
C ASP A 35 3.40 -2.76 -16.74
N PHE A 36 3.26 -2.12 -15.58
CA PHE A 36 3.48 -2.76 -14.29
C PHE A 36 2.55 -3.97 -14.02
N ASP A 37 3.04 -4.90 -13.23
CA ASP A 37 2.28 -6.01 -12.65
C ASP A 37 1.55 -5.55 -11.40
N TRP A 38 2.30 -4.93 -10.49
CA TRP A 38 1.77 -4.23 -9.33
C TRP A 38 2.64 -3.03 -8.97
N ARG A 39 2.04 -2.09 -8.24
CA ARG A 39 2.67 -0.85 -7.80
C ARG A 39 2.17 -0.47 -6.42
N ILE A 40 3.10 -0.05 -5.56
CA ILE A 40 2.83 0.50 -4.24
C ILE A 40 3.30 1.94 -4.23
N SER A 41 2.41 2.84 -3.84
CA SER A 41 2.72 4.27 -3.75
C SER A 41 1.96 4.88 -2.60
N MET A 42 2.50 5.95 -2.05
CA MET A 42 1.75 6.88 -1.22
C MET A 42 1.43 8.15 -2.01
N ALA A 43 0.44 8.90 -1.58
CA ALA A 43 0.19 10.23 -2.11
C ALA A 43 -0.07 11.22 -0.98
N HIS A 44 0.57 12.39 -1.07
CA HIS A 44 0.13 13.58 -0.36
C HIS A 44 -0.94 14.26 -1.22
N VAL A 45 -2.16 14.36 -0.73
CA VAL A 45 -3.30 14.96 -1.44
C VAL A 45 -3.65 16.29 -0.76
N ALA A 46 -3.16 17.39 -1.35
CA ALA A 46 -3.34 18.73 -0.79
C ALA A 46 -4.63 19.40 -1.25
N THR A 47 -5.10 19.07 -2.46
CA THR A 47 -6.29 19.67 -3.05
C THR A 47 -7.28 18.62 -3.52
N PRO A 48 -8.60 18.85 -3.39
CA PRO A 48 -9.61 17.98 -3.98
C PRO A 48 -9.47 17.93 -5.50
N GLY A 49 -9.92 16.84 -6.11
CA GLY A 49 -9.87 16.70 -7.57
C GLY A 49 -9.99 15.27 -8.09
N PRO A 50 -9.93 15.11 -9.42
CA PRO A 50 -10.04 13.82 -10.04
C PRO A 50 -8.79 12.98 -9.81
N PHE A 51 -8.98 11.70 -9.57
CA PHE A 51 -7.91 10.71 -9.64
C PHE A 51 -7.63 10.36 -11.10
N SER A 52 -6.37 10.05 -11.40
CA SER A 52 -6.01 9.49 -12.70
C SER A 52 -6.72 8.14 -12.90
N ARG A 53 -7.25 7.93 -14.11
CA ARG A 53 -7.82 6.63 -14.51
C ARG A 53 -6.70 5.71 -14.96
N PHE A 54 -6.81 4.45 -14.55
CA PHE A 54 -5.94 3.36 -14.95
C PHE A 54 -6.82 2.20 -15.45
N PRO A 55 -7.18 2.20 -16.74
CA PRO A 55 -7.93 1.11 -17.34
C PRO A 55 -7.20 -0.23 -17.11
N GLY A 56 -7.94 -1.27 -16.72
CA GLY A 56 -7.32 -2.58 -16.50
C GLY A 56 -6.60 -2.73 -15.16
N VAL A 57 -6.79 -1.82 -14.20
CA VAL A 57 -6.09 -1.85 -12.91
C VAL A 57 -7.08 -1.93 -11.75
N ASP A 58 -6.81 -2.85 -10.82
CA ASP A 58 -7.44 -2.89 -9.50
C ASP A 58 -6.68 -1.97 -8.54
N ARG A 59 -7.38 -1.18 -7.71
CA ARG A 59 -6.78 -0.29 -6.70
C ARG A 59 -7.28 -0.62 -5.30
N THR A 60 -6.41 -0.48 -4.30
CA THR A 60 -6.83 -0.38 -2.90
C THR A 60 -6.17 0.82 -2.25
N LEU A 61 -6.94 1.64 -1.53
CA LEU A 61 -6.47 2.85 -0.85
C LEU A 61 -6.71 2.78 0.65
N ALA A 62 -5.78 3.28 1.45
CA ALA A 62 -5.96 3.53 2.88
C ALA A 62 -5.44 4.91 3.26
N VAL A 63 -6.14 5.61 4.16
CA VAL A 63 -5.69 6.90 4.69
C VAL A 63 -4.64 6.64 5.78
N LEU A 64 -3.53 7.38 5.70
CA LEU A 64 -2.38 7.26 6.60
C LEU A 64 -2.20 8.46 7.53
N SER A 65 -2.74 9.63 7.17
CA SER A 65 -2.71 10.85 7.95
C SER A 65 -3.84 11.80 7.52
N GLY A 66 -4.17 12.77 8.37
CA GLY A 66 -5.22 13.77 8.10
C GLY A 66 -6.63 13.29 8.45
N ALA A 67 -7.61 14.18 8.29
CA ALA A 67 -8.98 13.94 8.74
C ALA A 67 -9.74 12.93 7.87
N GLY A 68 -9.31 12.74 6.62
CA GLY A 68 -9.87 11.77 5.69
C GLY A 68 -10.28 12.34 4.34
N ILE A 69 -10.77 11.46 3.48
CA ILE A 69 -11.09 11.69 2.08
C ILE A 69 -12.43 11.03 1.74
N ARG A 70 -13.22 11.68 0.90
CA ARG A 70 -14.44 11.11 0.33
C ARG A 70 -14.26 10.91 -1.17
N LEU A 71 -14.50 9.69 -1.62
CA LEU A 71 -14.31 9.24 -3.00
C LEU A 71 -15.68 9.01 -3.66
N ALA A 72 -15.96 9.75 -4.73
CA ALA A 72 -17.07 9.46 -5.65
C ALA A 72 -16.55 8.57 -6.78
N ILE A 73 -16.97 7.31 -6.81
CA ILE A 73 -16.40 6.26 -7.68
C ILE A 73 -17.47 5.76 -8.65
N GLY A 74 -17.26 5.94 -9.96
CA GLY A 74 -18.11 5.37 -11.01
C GLY A 74 -19.60 5.74 -10.92
N GLY A 75 -19.94 6.89 -10.33
CA GLY A 75 -21.33 7.33 -10.13
C GLY A 75 -22.07 6.64 -8.96
N ALA A 76 -21.41 5.76 -8.22
CA ALA A 76 -21.95 5.17 -7.00
C ALA A 76 -22.01 6.21 -5.85
N PRO A 77 -22.79 5.96 -4.78
CA PRO A 77 -22.75 6.79 -3.57
C PRO A 77 -21.31 6.96 -3.05
N PRO A 78 -20.88 8.18 -2.70
CA PRO A 78 -19.51 8.39 -2.26
C PRO A 78 -19.16 7.60 -0.99
N VAL A 79 -17.93 7.11 -0.93
CA VAL A 79 -17.38 6.42 0.24
C VAL A 79 -16.46 7.38 0.97
N THR A 80 -16.63 7.50 2.29
CA THR A 80 -15.75 8.28 3.17
C THR A 80 -14.73 7.36 3.81
N LEU A 81 -13.46 7.74 3.75
CA LEU A 81 -12.32 7.01 4.31
C LEU A 81 -11.54 7.93 5.24
N ASP A 82 -11.21 7.43 6.41
CA ASP A 82 -10.38 8.08 7.43
C ASP A 82 -9.38 7.07 8.02
N LEU A 83 -8.63 7.48 9.06
CA LEU A 83 -7.66 6.62 9.73
C LEU A 83 -8.27 5.34 10.33
N SER A 84 -9.54 5.37 10.71
CA SER A 84 -10.24 4.21 11.28
C SER A 84 -10.77 3.26 10.21
N SER A 85 -10.95 3.76 8.98
CA SER A 85 -11.50 3.01 7.86
C SER A 85 -10.55 1.91 7.39
N PRO A 86 -11.02 0.70 7.08
CA PRO A 86 -10.17 -0.33 6.50
C PRO A 86 -9.72 0.07 5.09
N PRO A 87 -8.64 -0.53 4.56
CA PRO A 87 -8.29 -0.44 3.15
C PRO A 87 -9.50 -0.65 2.23
N HIS A 88 -9.72 0.29 1.31
CA HIS A 88 -10.87 0.30 0.41
C HIS A 88 -10.48 -0.03 -1.01
N ALA A 89 -11.01 -1.15 -1.53
CA ALA A 89 -10.75 -1.61 -2.89
C ALA A 89 -11.75 -1.00 -3.88
N PHE A 90 -11.26 -0.57 -5.04
CA PHE A 90 -12.06 -0.01 -6.12
C PHE A 90 -11.37 -0.19 -7.48
N SER A 91 -12.14 -0.11 -8.57
CA SER A 91 -11.58 -0.21 -9.91
C SER A 91 -10.88 1.08 -10.33
N GLY A 92 -9.67 0.98 -10.89
CA GLY A 92 -8.98 2.09 -11.52
C GLY A 92 -9.56 2.50 -12.88
N HIS A 93 -10.44 1.69 -13.46
CA HIS A 93 -11.04 1.95 -14.78
C HIS A 93 -12.08 3.07 -14.77
N VAL A 94 -12.81 3.22 -13.66
CA VAL A 94 -13.92 4.16 -13.54
C VAL A 94 -13.46 5.54 -13.10
N GLU A 95 -14.27 6.57 -13.37
CA GLU A 95 -14.01 7.91 -12.83
C GLU A 95 -14.00 7.88 -11.32
N THR A 96 -13.02 8.54 -10.71
CA THR A 96 -12.99 8.75 -9.26
C THR A 96 -12.63 10.19 -8.98
N ASN A 97 -13.45 10.86 -8.18
CA ASN A 97 -13.19 12.22 -7.73
C ASN A 97 -13.10 12.26 -6.21
N ALA A 98 -12.09 12.95 -5.69
CA ALA A 98 -11.83 13.10 -4.28
C ALA A 98 -12.25 14.47 -3.75
N THR A 99 -12.90 14.47 -2.59
CA THR A 99 -13.04 15.66 -1.73
C THR A 99 -12.40 15.38 -0.38
N LEU A 100 -11.68 16.35 0.17
CA LEU A 100 -11.05 16.22 1.49
C LEU A 100 -12.05 16.58 2.60
N ILE A 101 -12.00 15.87 3.72
CA ILE A 101 -12.89 16.11 4.87
C ILE A 101 -12.46 17.41 5.57
N ASP A 102 -11.20 17.47 5.99
CA ASP A 102 -10.59 18.66 6.60
C ASP A 102 -9.07 18.61 6.38
N GLY A 103 -8.59 19.49 5.50
CA GLY A 103 -7.18 19.60 5.15
C GLY A 103 -6.61 18.46 4.31
N ALA A 104 -5.31 18.51 4.08
CA ALA A 104 -4.58 17.53 3.30
C ALA A 104 -4.51 16.17 4.00
N ILE A 105 -4.35 15.11 3.21
CA ILE A 105 -4.12 13.75 3.71
C ILE A 105 -2.87 13.15 3.07
N ASP A 106 -2.31 12.14 3.74
CA ASP A 106 -1.47 11.15 3.08
C ASP A 106 -2.24 9.84 2.97
N ASP A 107 -2.16 9.18 1.81
CA ASP A 107 -2.72 7.84 1.58
C ASP A 107 -1.66 6.82 1.16
N LEU A 108 -1.99 5.55 1.34
CA LEU A 108 -1.30 4.39 0.76
C LEU A 108 -2.19 3.82 -0.32
N ASN A 109 -1.63 3.56 -1.49
CA ASN A 109 -2.33 3.07 -2.65
C ASN A 109 -1.57 1.88 -3.28
N VAL A 110 -2.26 0.76 -3.38
CA VAL A 110 -1.81 -0.43 -4.10
C VAL A 110 -2.56 -0.53 -5.41
N MET A 111 -1.83 -0.86 -6.47
CA MET A 111 -2.37 -1.05 -7.82
C MET A 111 -1.89 -2.39 -8.35
N SER A 112 -2.75 -3.14 -9.05
CA SER A 112 -2.34 -4.34 -9.78
C SER A 112 -3.00 -4.42 -11.14
N ASN A 113 -2.27 -4.87 -12.15
CA ASN A 113 -2.82 -5.18 -13.46
C ASN A 113 -3.83 -6.32 -13.32
N GLN A 114 -5.12 -6.02 -13.54
CA GLN A 114 -6.23 -6.92 -13.26
C GLN A 114 -6.27 -8.15 -14.18
N ALA A 115 -5.51 -8.17 -15.28
CA ALA A 115 -5.44 -9.33 -16.16
C ALA A 115 -4.42 -10.36 -15.70
N ARG A 116 -3.37 -9.92 -14.99
CA ARG A 116 -2.22 -10.76 -14.60
C ARG A 116 -2.15 -11.02 -13.11
N TYR A 117 -2.60 -10.08 -12.29
CA TYR A 117 -2.44 -10.10 -10.84
C TYR A 117 -3.72 -9.71 -10.11
N ARG A 118 -3.85 -10.24 -8.90
CA ARG A 118 -4.76 -9.74 -7.86
C ARG A 118 -3.95 -9.37 -6.64
N HIS A 119 -4.44 -8.42 -5.86
CA HIS A 119 -3.83 -8.05 -4.60
C HIS A 119 -4.86 -8.00 -3.47
N ARG A 120 -4.35 -7.98 -2.24
CA ARG A 120 -5.12 -7.66 -1.05
C ARG A 120 -4.27 -6.80 -0.14
N MET A 121 -4.82 -5.69 0.31
CA MET A 121 -4.23 -4.86 1.37
C MET A 121 -5.08 -4.98 2.63
N THR A 122 -4.45 -5.33 3.75
CA THR A 122 -5.09 -5.39 5.08
C THR A 122 -4.27 -4.58 6.07
N ARG A 123 -4.95 -4.08 7.12
CA ARG A 123 -4.33 -3.38 8.23
C ARG A 123 -4.41 -4.25 9.48
N HIS A 124 -3.29 -4.44 10.16
CA HIS A 124 -3.17 -5.29 11.35
C HIS A 124 -2.46 -4.54 12.47
N GLN A 125 -2.77 -4.86 13.72
CA GLN A 125 -1.97 -4.38 14.86
C GLN A 125 -0.71 -5.23 14.99
N ILE A 126 0.40 -4.64 15.45
CA ILE A 126 1.67 -5.36 15.60
C ILE A 126 1.63 -6.18 16.88
N GLU A 127 1.08 -7.38 16.78
CA GLU A 127 1.21 -8.48 17.74
C GLU A 127 0.64 -9.77 17.14
N GLU A 128 0.98 -9.98 15.87
CA GLU A 128 0.34 -11.01 15.06
C GLU A 128 1.39 -11.84 14.34
N THR A 129 1.01 -13.08 14.05
CA THR A 129 1.63 -13.89 13.01
C THR A 129 0.62 -13.93 11.87
N VAL A 130 1.08 -13.66 10.65
CA VAL A 130 0.21 -13.78 9.48
C VAL A 130 0.66 -14.96 8.65
N MET A 131 -0.28 -15.87 8.42
CA MET A 131 -0.08 -17.00 7.52
C MET A 131 0.14 -16.48 6.10
N ILE A 132 1.19 -16.95 5.44
CA ILE A 132 1.46 -16.66 4.04
C ILE A 132 0.39 -17.38 3.22
N PRO A 133 -0.46 -16.66 2.47
CA PRO A 133 -1.49 -17.32 1.70
C PRO A 133 -0.90 -18.12 0.55
N ASN A 134 -1.43 -19.32 0.32
CA ASN A 134 -1.00 -20.18 -0.80
C ASN A 134 -0.98 -19.43 -2.14
N GLY A 135 0.11 -19.62 -2.88
CA GLY A 135 0.31 -19.03 -4.20
C GLY A 135 0.64 -17.53 -4.20
N ALA A 136 0.86 -16.90 -3.03
CA ALA A 136 1.39 -15.54 -2.99
C ALA A 136 2.78 -15.52 -3.65
N VAL A 137 3.01 -14.53 -4.51
CA VAL A 137 4.28 -14.36 -5.23
C VAL A 137 5.06 -13.14 -4.75
N ALA A 138 4.39 -12.23 -4.05
CA ALA A 138 5.03 -11.15 -3.32
C ALA A 138 4.20 -10.75 -2.09
N VAL A 139 4.88 -10.33 -1.03
CA VAL A 139 4.29 -9.70 0.15
C VAL A 139 5.07 -8.44 0.47
N ALA A 140 4.39 -7.30 0.56
CA ALA A 140 4.96 -6.05 1.07
C ALA A 140 4.38 -5.72 2.44
N ILE A 141 5.24 -5.26 3.34
CA ILE A 141 4.90 -4.91 4.73
C ILE A 141 5.42 -3.50 5.01
N MET A 142 4.51 -2.61 5.40
CA MET A 142 4.85 -1.25 5.83
C MET A 142 4.33 -1.01 7.25
N PRO A 143 5.20 -0.97 8.28
CA PRO A 143 4.81 -0.53 9.60
C PRO A 143 4.50 0.97 9.66
N ARG A 144 3.55 1.34 10.52
CA ARG A 144 3.16 2.70 10.84
C ARG A 144 2.96 2.89 12.35
N ALA A 145 3.20 4.12 12.80
CA ALA A 145 3.22 4.51 14.22
C ALA A 145 4.29 3.77 15.04
N GLY A 146 5.38 3.33 14.42
CA GLY A 146 6.50 2.66 15.08
C GLY A 146 7.23 1.67 14.18
N GLY A 147 8.40 1.21 14.65
CA GLY A 147 9.16 0.16 13.98
C GLY A 147 8.81 -1.25 14.46
N LEU A 148 9.18 -2.25 13.66
CA LEU A 148 9.04 -3.65 14.00
C LEU A 148 10.30 -4.46 13.67
N LYS A 149 10.41 -5.63 14.28
CA LYS A 149 11.23 -6.73 13.81
C LYS A 149 10.33 -7.72 13.08
N LEU A 150 10.64 -7.98 11.82
CA LEU A 150 9.99 -8.97 10.97
C LEU A 150 10.83 -10.24 10.92
N ALA A 151 10.20 -11.40 10.92
CA ALA A 151 10.85 -12.68 10.71
C ALA A 151 10.06 -13.57 9.74
N VAL A 152 10.77 -14.24 8.84
CA VAL A 152 10.26 -15.23 7.88
C VAL A 152 11.28 -16.35 7.75
N GLY A 153 10.93 -17.55 8.22
CA GLY A 153 11.90 -18.63 8.39
C GLY A 153 13.08 -18.18 9.27
N GLU A 154 14.30 -18.39 8.77
CA GLU A 154 15.54 -17.95 9.43
C GLU A 154 15.90 -16.47 9.16
N ALA A 155 15.23 -15.82 8.19
CA ALA A 155 15.50 -14.44 7.85
C ALA A 155 14.79 -13.48 8.81
N SER A 156 15.46 -12.41 9.22
CA SER A 156 14.84 -11.33 9.99
C SER A 156 15.39 -9.95 9.64
N ALA A 157 14.57 -8.93 9.82
CA ALA A 157 14.94 -7.53 9.60
C ALA A 157 14.29 -6.61 10.64
N HIS A 158 14.98 -5.54 10.99
CA HIS A 158 14.35 -4.40 11.66
C HIS A 158 13.85 -3.44 10.59
N VAL A 159 12.59 -3.03 10.73
CA VAL A 159 11.89 -2.17 9.78
C VAL A 159 11.45 -0.93 10.55
N ALA A 160 12.01 0.23 10.19
CA ALA A 160 11.64 1.50 10.79
C ALA A 160 10.23 1.92 10.37
N ASP A 161 9.64 2.89 11.09
CA ASP A 161 8.35 3.48 10.73
C ASP A 161 8.38 4.04 9.30
N GLY A 162 7.41 3.65 8.47
CA GLY A 162 7.30 4.10 7.09
C GLY A 162 8.22 3.43 6.08
N ASP A 163 9.25 2.69 6.50
CA ASP A 163 10.03 1.82 5.61
C ASP A 163 9.17 0.64 5.12
N THR A 164 9.56 0.00 4.02
CA THR A 164 8.81 -1.13 3.45
C THR A 164 9.72 -2.32 3.24
N VAL A 165 9.30 -3.49 3.71
CA VAL A 165 9.92 -4.77 3.33
C VAL A 165 9.10 -5.41 2.22
N ILE A 166 9.78 -5.89 1.18
CA ILE A 166 9.22 -6.73 0.13
C ILE A 166 9.85 -8.12 0.21
N LEU A 167 8.99 -9.13 0.28
CA LEU A 167 9.30 -10.54 0.19
C LEU A 167 8.85 -11.04 -1.17
N ASP A 168 9.74 -11.66 -1.92
CA ASP A 168 9.42 -12.27 -3.21
C ASP A 168 9.09 -13.76 -3.06
N GLN A 169 8.84 -14.45 -4.18
CA GLN A 169 8.51 -15.87 -4.17
C GLN A 169 9.61 -16.75 -3.54
N ALA A 170 10.89 -16.37 -3.65
CA ALA A 170 11.98 -17.13 -3.06
C ALA A 170 11.99 -16.97 -1.54
N ASP A 171 11.72 -15.77 -1.03
CA ASP A 171 11.58 -15.51 0.40
C ASP A 171 10.38 -16.26 1.02
N LEU A 172 9.28 -16.36 0.29
CA LEU A 172 8.06 -17.00 0.75
C LEU A 172 8.12 -18.53 0.65
N SER A 173 8.97 -19.08 -0.21
CA SER A 173 9.04 -20.52 -0.46
C SER A 173 9.48 -21.30 0.79
N GLY A 174 8.71 -22.33 1.15
CA GLY A 174 9.00 -23.18 2.30
C GLY A 174 8.68 -22.56 3.66
N ASN A 175 8.09 -21.36 3.68
CA ASN A 175 7.65 -20.68 4.90
C ASN A 175 6.13 -20.58 4.94
N ASP A 176 5.54 -20.88 6.09
CA ASP A 176 4.08 -20.84 6.26
C ASP A 176 3.59 -19.50 6.80
N ALA A 177 4.46 -18.70 7.42
CA ALA A 177 4.06 -17.51 8.14
C ALA A 177 5.13 -16.40 8.19
N ILE A 178 4.65 -15.18 8.43
CA ILE A 178 5.44 -13.99 8.73
C ILE A 178 5.13 -13.58 10.17
N SER A 179 6.17 -13.45 10.99
CA SER A 179 6.04 -13.04 12.39
C SER A 179 6.48 -11.61 12.59
N PHE A 180 5.74 -10.85 13.39
CA PHE A 180 6.03 -9.46 13.70
C PHE A 180 6.24 -9.27 15.20
N HIS A 181 7.28 -8.51 15.57
CA HIS A 181 7.54 -8.11 16.95
C HIS A 181 7.75 -6.61 17.01
N ARG A 182 7.06 -5.91 17.91
CA ARG A 182 7.24 -4.47 18.09
C ARG A 182 8.65 -4.16 18.60
N SER A 183 9.24 -3.08 18.10
CA SER A 183 10.52 -2.58 18.62
C SER A 183 10.37 -1.69 19.86
N GLY A 184 9.14 -1.31 20.25
CA GLY A 184 8.86 -0.44 21.40
C GLY A 184 7.46 -0.61 21.98
N LEU A 185 7.11 0.24 22.95
CA LEU A 185 5.86 0.14 23.73
C LEU A 185 4.64 0.82 23.07
N ALA A 186 4.86 1.70 22.09
CA ALA A 186 3.76 2.37 21.40
C ALA A 186 2.93 1.37 20.57
N PRO A 187 1.61 1.57 20.44
CA PRO A 187 0.81 0.86 19.46
C PRO A 187 1.36 1.18 18.07
N ALA A 188 1.59 0.14 17.29
CA ALA A 188 2.04 0.26 15.93
C ALA A 188 1.22 -0.72 15.09
N GLU A 189 1.00 -0.35 13.85
CA GLU A 189 0.18 -1.11 12.90
C GLU A 189 1.02 -1.46 11.66
N ILE A 190 0.58 -2.46 10.90
CA ILE A 190 1.16 -2.79 9.61
C ILE A 190 0.11 -2.74 8.53
N TYR A 191 0.52 -2.23 7.37
CA TYR A 191 -0.16 -2.46 6.11
C TYR A 191 0.49 -3.66 5.45
N LEU A 192 -0.27 -4.76 5.36
CA LEU A 192 0.13 -5.99 4.71
C LEU A 192 -0.49 -6.03 3.32
N MET A 193 0.37 -6.12 2.30
CA MET A 193 -0.02 -6.09 0.89
C MET A 193 0.46 -7.37 0.22
N ILE A 194 -0.48 -8.21 -0.19
CA ILE A 194 -0.20 -9.54 -0.73
C ILE A 194 -0.59 -9.57 -2.20
N PHE A 195 0.27 -10.13 -3.04
CA PHE A 195 0.07 -10.21 -4.49
C PHE A 195 0.08 -11.67 -4.94
N TRP A 196 -0.86 -12.01 -5.82
CA TRP A 196 -0.96 -13.32 -6.47
C TRP A 196 -1.06 -13.15 -7.99
N PRO A 197 -0.56 -14.11 -8.77
CA PRO A 197 -0.97 -14.24 -10.16
C PRO A 197 -2.47 -14.54 -10.22
N ARG A 198 -3.12 -14.11 -11.30
CA ARG A 198 -4.51 -14.49 -11.62
C ARG A 198 -4.60 -15.83 -12.32
#